data_AF-A0A528CYC0-F1
#
_entry.id   AF-A0A528CYC0-F1
#
_cell.length_a   1.000
_cell.length_b   1.000
_cell.length_c   1.000
_cell.angle_alpha   90.00
_cell.angle_beta   90.00
_cell.angle_gamma   90.00
#
_symmetry.space_group_name_H-M   'P 1'
#
loop_
_entity.id
_entity.type
_entity.pdbx_description
1 polymer ?
#
loop_
_entity_poly.entity_id
_entity_poly.type
_entity_poly.pdbx_seq_one_letter_code
_entity_poly.pdbx_strand_id
1 'polypeptide(L)' 'MGSRANTMKTVAHDDQPQEEWRAGVKTRMHVSARKGATQLCIFEQWVEPAVGAPTHWHPVEEVLTMIVGKARCGS' A
#
# COMPACT_ATOMS: atom_id res chain seq x y z
N MET A 1 -0.12 -23.86 -26.29
CA MET A 1 -0.17 -22.74 -25.33
C MET A 1 1.01 -22.87 -24.38
N GLY A 2 2.03 -22.01 -24.48
CA GLY A 2 3.15 -22.00 -23.55
C GLY A 2 2.72 -21.36 -22.23
N SER A 3 2.85 -22.09 -21.12
CA SER A 3 2.82 -21.50 -19.79
C SER A 3 3.88 -20.40 -19.74
N ARG A 4 3.48 -19.13 -19.65
CA ARG A 4 4.41 -18.10 -19.19
C ARG A 4 4.71 -18.48 -17.75
N ALA A 5 5.93 -18.92 -17.47
CA ALA A 5 6.41 -18.96 -16.10
C ALA A 5 6.19 -17.56 -15.53
N ASN A 6 5.27 -17.44 -14.57
CA ASN A 6 5.03 -16.18 -13.89
C ASN A 6 6.24 -15.97 -12.97
N THR A 7 7.30 -15.38 -13.50
CA THR A 7 8.55 -15.20 -12.74
C THR A 7 8.25 -14.33 -11.53
N MET A 8 8.39 -14.91 -10.34
CA MET A 8 8.30 -14.16 -9.09
C MET A 8 9.35 -13.05 -9.12
N LYS A 9 8.92 -11.81 -8.88
CA LYS A 9 9.81 -10.66 -8.74
C LYS A 9 9.93 -10.29 -7.26
N THR A 10 11.13 -10.35 -6.73
CA THR A 10 11.44 -9.78 -5.40
C THR A 10 11.37 -8.25 -5.49
N VAL A 11 10.66 -7.64 -4.54
CA VAL A 11 10.60 -6.18 -4.39
C VAL A 11 11.34 -5.80 -3.12
N ALA A 12 12.49 -5.16 -3.28
CA ALA A 12 13.14 -4.48 -2.16
C ALA A 12 12.32 -3.24 -1.80
N HIS A 13 11.82 -3.19 -0.57
CA HIS A 13 10.94 -2.11 -0.09
C HIS A 13 11.68 -0.78 -0.07
N ASP A 14 12.93 -0.75 0.40
CA ASP A 14 13.70 0.49 0.55
C ASP A 14 14.10 1.14 -0.78
N ASP A 15 14.07 0.37 -1.88
CA ASP A 15 14.30 0.88 -3.23
C ASP A 15 13.07 1.58 -3.83
N GLN A 16 11.93 1.55 -3.14
CA GLN A 16 10.69 2.17 -3.63
C GLN A 16 10.55 3.59 -3.10
N PRO A 17 10.22 4.56 -3.96
CA PRO A 17 10.08 5.95 -3.54
C PRO A 17 8.94 6.09 -2.55
N GLN A 18 9.11 7.03 -1.64
CA GLN A 18 8.07 7.48 -0.72
C GLN A 18 7.50 8.79 -1.24
N GLU A 19 6.19 8.84 -1.39
CA GLU A 19 5.46 9.98 -1.94
C GLU A 19 4.54 10.57 -0.87
N GLU A 20 4.56 11.89 -0.72
CA GLU A 20 3.61 12.62 0.14
C GLU A 20 2.50 13.21 -0.73
N TRP A 21 1.39 12.48 -0.87
CA TRP A 21 0.23 12.91 -1.63
C TRP A 21 -0.78 13.71 -0.78
N ARG A 22 -0.62 13.65 0.56
CA ARG A 22 -1.37 14.43 1.52
C ARG A 22 -0.46 14.81 2.67
N ALA A 23 -0.55 16.06 3.14
CA ALA A 23 0.28 16.55 4.25
C ALA A 23 0.21 15.60 5.46
N GLY A 24 1.38 15.14 5.91
CA GLY A 24 1.52 14.23 7.05
C GLY A 24 1.15 12.77 6.75
N VAL A 25 0.90 12.42 5.48
CA VAL A 25 0.79 11.02 5.04
C VAL A 25 1.75 10.77 3.90
N LYS A 26 2.71 9.90 4.18
CA LYS A 26 3.65 9.42 3.18
C LYS A 26 3.32 7.98 2.83
N THR A 27 3.33 7.65 1.55
CA THR A 27 3.02 6.32 1.05
C THR A 27 4.18 5.78 0.23
N ARG A 28 4.46 4.49 0.39
CA ARG A 28 5.38 3.73 -0.45
C ARG A 28 4.62 2.59 -1.10
N MET A 29 4.59 2.57 -2.42
CA MET A 29 3.93 1.51 -3.18
C MET A 29 4.85 0.30 -3.30
N HIS A 30 4.42 -0.90 -2.90
CA HIS A 30 5.20 -2.13 -3.02
C HIS A 30 4.78 -2.95 -4.23
N VAL A 31 3.47 -3.20 -4.36
CA VAL A 31 2.87 -4.05 -5.40
C VAL A 31 1.70 -3.32 -6.03
N SER A 32 1.63 -3.26 -7.36
CA SER A 32 0.50 -2.67 -8.09
C SER A 32 0.48 -3.09 -9.56
N ALA A 33 -0.60 -2.78 -10.26
CA ALA A 33 -0.70 -2.93 -11.72
C ALA A 33 0.41 -2.17 -12.46
N ARG A 34 0.81 -0.98 -11.97
CA ARG A 34 1.95 -0.22 -12.56
C ARG A 34 3.28 -0.99 -12.46
N LYS A 35 3.37 -1.95 -11.54
CA LYS A 35 4.54 -2.82 -11.33
C LYS A 35 4.35 -4.23 -11.92
N GLY A 36 3.25 -4.47 -12.65
CA GLY A 36 2.94 -5.73 -13.31
C GLY A 36 2.12 -6.72 -12.49
N ALA A 37 1.69 -6.37 -11.27
CA ALA A 37 0.84 -7.23 -10.46
C ALA A 37 -0.63 -7.10 -10.85
N THR A 38 -1.35 -8.22 -10.97
CA THR A 38 -2.71 -8.24 -11.51
C THR A 38 -3.79 -8.51 -10.46
N GLN A 39 -3.43 -8.93 -9.25
CA GLN A 39 -4.39 -9.39 -8.24
C GLN A 39 -4.36 -8.60 -6.93
N LEU A 40 -3.18 -8.12 -6.51
CA LEU A 40 -3.02 -7.40 -5.24
C LEU A 40 -2.38 -6.04 -5.47
N CYS A 41 -2.83 -5.07 -4.68
CA CYS A 41 -2.19 -3.78 -4.50
C CYS A 41 -1.73 -3.70 -3.04
N ILE A 42 -0.45 -3.45 -2.81
CA ILE A 42 0.12 -3.36 -1.45
C ILE A 42 0.94 -2.09 -1.38
N PHE A 43 0.66 -1.27 -0.38
CA PHE A 43 1.42 -0.08 -0.06
C PHE A 43 1.58 0.05 1.45
N GLU A 44 2.63 0.74 1.85
CA GLU A 44 2.94 1.07 3.23
C GLU A 44 2.74 2.56 3.45
N GLN A 45 2.25 2.95 4.63
CA GLN A 45 2.01 4.34 4.96
C GLN A 45 2.62 4.71 6.31
N TRP A 46 3.21 5.90 6.35
CA TRP A 46 3.57 6.60 7.57
C TRP A 46 2.59 7.75 7.73
N VAL A 47 1.88 7.75 8.85
CA VAL A 47 0.86 8.73 9.19
C VAL A 47 1.32 9.47 10.43
N GLU A 48 1.50 10.78 10.30
CA GLU A 48 1.90 11.65 11.41
C GLU A 48 0.81 11.67 12.51
N PRO A 49 1.18 11.93 13.77
CA PRO A 49 0.22 12.06 14.86
C PRO A 49 -0.89 13.07 14.55
N ALA A 50 -2.12 12.76 14.98
CA ALA A 50 -3.33 13.54 14.73
C ALA A 50 -3.79 13.63 13.25
N VAL A 51 -3.06 13.03 12.30
CA VAL A 51 -3.51 12.88 10.92
C VAL A 51 -4.31 11.58 10.79
N GLY A 52 -5.52 11.64 10.25
CA GLY A 52 -6.39 10.47 10.02
C GLY A 52 -6.69 10.27 8.53
N ALA A 53 -7.05 9.07 8.12
CA ALA A 53 -7.62 8.84 6.78
C ALA A 53 -9.07 9.36 6.74
N PRO A 54 -9.52 10.02 5.66
CA PRO A 54 -10.92 10.39 5.53
C PRO A 54 -11.77 9.12 5.39
N THR A 55 -12.96 9.10 5.99
CA THR A 55 -13.90 8.00 5.80
C THR A 55 -14.31 7.93 4.33
N HIS A 56 -14.12 6.77 3.71
CA HIS A 56 -14.48 6.51 2.32
C HIS A 56 -14.77 5.02 2.12
N TRP A 57 -15.24 4.66 0.93
CA TRP A 57 -15.57 3.28 0.56
C TRP A 57 -15.10 2.97 -0.86
N HIS A 58 -14.74 1.71 -1.09
CA HIS A 58 -14.43 1.15 -2.40
C HIS A 58 -14.99 -0.28 -2.52
N PRO A 59 -15.27 -0.77 -3.74
CA PRO A 59 -15.92 -2.07 -3.94
C PRO A 59 -15.02 -3.28 -3.68
N VAL A 60 -13.75 -3.06 -3.37
CA VAL A 60 -12.79 -4.10 -3.01
C VAL A 60 -12.63 -4.18 -1.49
N GLU A 61 -12.22 -5.32 -0.97
CA GLU A 61 -11.83 -5.42 0.44
C GLU A 61 -10.45 -4.77 0.64
N GLU A 62 -10.27 -4.05 1.74
CA GLU A 62 -8.98 -3.51 2.17
C GLU A 62 -8.61 -4.13 3.52
N VAL A 63 -7.37 -4.60 3.62
CA VAL A 63 -6.81 -5.16 4.85
C VAL A 63 -5.64 -4.28 5.30
N LEU A 64 -5.76 -3.73 6.51
CA LEU A 64 -4.73 -2.89 7.11
C LEU A 64 -4.02 -3.67 8.22
N THR A 65 -2.68 -3.69 8.16
CA THR A 65 -1.85 -4.24 9.23
C THR A 65 -1.00 -3.13 9.82
N MET A 66 -1.09 -2.94 11.13
CA MET A 66 -0.25 -1.98 11.85
C MET A 66 1.15 -2.59 12.07
N ILE A 67 2.17 -1.98 11.47
CA ILE A 67 3.56 -2.41 11.65
C ILE A 67 4.17 -1.82 12.93
N VAL A 68 3.96 -0.52 13.16
CA VAL A 68 4.42 0.21 14.35
C VAL A 68 3.37 1.22 14.79
N GLY A 69 3.24 1.42 16.10
CA GLY A 69 2.37 2.43 16.71
C GLY A 69 0.95 1.94 16.96
N LYS A 70 0.03 2.89 17.16
CA LYS A 70 -1.38 2.62 17.43
C LYS A 70 -2.23 3.54 16.56
N ALA A 71 -3.16 2.95 15.83
CA ALA A 71 -4.20 3.67 15.10
C ALA A 71 -5.58 3.30 15.64
N ARG A 72 -6.56 4.15 15.36
CA ARG A 72 -7.97 3.84 15.56
C ARG A 72 -8.64 3.82 14.19
N CYS A 73 -9.28 2.70 13.86
CA CYS A 73 -10.26 2.70 12.77
C CYS A 73 -11.53 3.37 13.31
N GLY A 74 -11.89 4.51 12.72
CA GLY A 74 -13.17 5.18 13.01
C GLY A 74 -14.27 4.55 12.17
N SER A 75 -15.42 4.30 12.79
CA SER A 75 -16.70 4.02 12.12
C SER A 75 -17.46 5.31 11.92
#